data_AF-A0A942QUZ5-F1
#
_entry.id   AF-A0A942QUZ5-F1
#
_cell.length_a   1.000
_cell.length_b   1.000
_cell.length_c   1.000
_cell.angle_alpha   90.00
_cell.angle_beta   90.00
_cell.angle_gamma   90.00
#
_symmetry.space_group_name_H-M   'P 1'
#
loop_
_entity.id
_entity.type
_entity.pdbx_description
1 polymer ?
#
loop_
_entity_poly.entity_id
_entity_poly.type
_entity_poly.pdbx_seq_one_letter_code
_entity_poly.pdbx_strand_id
1 'polypeptide(L)'
;VLRFIEYMDVGATNGWRMDEVMPSAEVVQRIHQELPLVQLEPSAPGETAERWGYADGTGEVGVISSVTQAFCGDCNRARLSTEGKVYLCLFANQGHDLKHLVRGTASDEELASAIAAIWQGRSDRYSELRASLPPDASTGGGRRVEMSYIGG
;
A
#
# COMPACT_ATOMS: atom_id res chain seq x y z
N VAL A 1 -16.72 4.25 8.87
CA VAL A 1 -16.53 4.80 7.50
C VAL A 1 -16.27 3.65 6.56
N LEU A 2 -17.12 3.47 5.54
CA LEU A 2 -16.89 2.50 4.47
C LEU A 2 -15.76 3.00 3.57
N ARG A 3 -14.87 2.11 3.14
CA ARG A 3 -13.76 2.46 2.23
C ARG A 3 -13.76 1.56 1.01
N PHE A 4 -13.72 2.18 -0.16
CA PHE A 4 -13.46 1.50 -1.43
C PHE A 4 -11.97 1.55 -1.70
N ILE A 5 -11.39 0.43 -2.11
CA ILE A 5 -9.97 0.31 -2.41
C ILE A 5 -9.85 -0.16 -3.85
N GLU A 6 -9.08 0.54 -4.66
CA GLU A 6 -8.81 0.08 -6.02
C GLU A 6 -8.15 -1.30 -5.98
N TYR A 7 -8.62 -2.17 -6.86
CA TYR A 7 -8.09 -3.52 -6.98
C TYR A 7 -6.63 -3.45 -7.45
N MET A 8 -5.72 -3.93 -6.60
CA MET A 8 -4.33 -4.13 -6.99
C MET A 8 -4.14 -5.61 -7.31
N ASP A 9 -4.00 -5.94 -8.58
CA ASP A 9 -3.58 -7.28 -8.99
C ASP A 9 -2.05 -7.35 -9.07
N VAL A 10 -1.42 -7.79 -8.00
CA VAL A 10 0.03 -7.63 -7.80
C VAL A 10 0.57 -8.85 -7.06
N GLY A 11 1.17 -9.73 -7.84
CA GLY A 11 1.87 -10.95 -7.41
C GLY A 11 2.81 -11.42 -8.53
N ALA A 12 3.56 -12.51 -8.31
CA ALA A 12 4.37 -13.11 -9.38
C ALA A 12 3.51 -13.91 -10.38
N THR A 13 2.25 -14.15 -10.02
CA THR A 13 1.33 -15.07 -10.70
C THR A 13 0.22 -14.37 -11.48
N ASN A 14 -0.05 -13.10 -11.21
CA ASN A 14 -1.18 -12.40 -11.78
C ASN A 14 -0.71 -11.15 -12.54
N GLY A 15 -1.10 -11.08 -13.80
CA GLY A 15 -0.75 -9.98 -14.68
C GLY A 15 -1.74 -8.85 -14.46
N TRP A 16 -1.31 -7.80 -13.75
CA TRP A 16 -2.10 -6.59 -13.54
C TRP A 16 -2.72 -6.05 -14.82
N ARG A 17 -4.04 -5.91 -14.85
CA ARG A 17 -4.76 -5.32 -15.99
C ARG A 17 -5.61 -4.14 -15.56
N MET A 18 -5.44 -3.02 -16.26
CA MET A 18 -6.20 -1.79 -16.00
C MET A 18 -7.70 -1.93 -16.28
N ASP A 19 -8.11 -2.89 -17.11
CA ASP A 19 -9.53 -3.14 -17.41
C ASP A 19 -10.28 -3.86 -16.28
N GLU A 20 -9.56 -4.34 -15.26
CA GLU A 20 -10.13 -4.91 -14.03
C GLU A 20 -10.16 -3.89 -12.88
N VAL A 21 -9.66 -2.67 -13.11
CA VAL A 21 -9.62 -1.59 -12.11
C VAL A 21 -10.74 -0.59 -12.38
N MET A 22 -11.62 -0.38 -11.41
CA MET A 22 -12.51 0.77 -11.37
C MET A 22 -11.80 1.93 -10.65
N PRO A 23 -11.49 3.05 -11.32
CA PRO A 23 -10.85 4.19 -10.68
C PRO A 23 -11.66 4.76 -9.51
N SER A 24 -10.99 5.21 -8.46
CA SER A 24 -11.63 5.90 -7.31
C SER A 24 -12.54 7.04 -7.74
N ALA A 25 -12.13 7.84 -8.74
CA ALA A 25 -12.93 8.94 -9.28
C ALA A 25 -14.27 8.46 -9.88
N GLU A 26 -14.29 7.28 -10.50
CA GLU A 26 -15.52 6.69 -11.03
C GLU A 26 -16.43 6.20 -9.91
N VAL A 27 -15.86 5.60 -8.85
CA VAL A 27 -16.61 5.22 -7.65
C VAL A 27 -17.28 6.44 -7.02
N VAL A 28 -16.53 7.53 -6.82
CA VAL A 28 -17.06 8.80 -6.29
C VAL A 28 -18.17 9.34 -7.18
N GLN A 29 -17.97 9.34 -8.50
CA GLN A 29 -18.97 9.83 -9.45
C GLN A 29 -20.27 9.02 -9.39
N ARG A 30 -20.19 7.69 -9.35
CA ARG A 30 -21.35 6.79 -9.26
C ARG A 30 -22.12 6.98 -7.95
N ILE A 31 -21.41 7.13 -6.82
CA ILE A 31 -22.05 7.41 -5.54
C ILE A 31 -22.70 8.79 -5.57
N HIS A 32 -22.00 9.82 -6.08
CA HIS A 32 -22.50 11.19 -6.13
C HIS A 32 -23.80 11.35 -6.93
N GLN A 33 -24.02 10.51 -7.96
CA GLN A 33 -25.26 10.50 -8.74
C GLN A 33 -26.50 10.12 -7.92
N GLU A 34 -26.34 9.24 -6.93
CA GLU A 34 -27.43 8.76 -6.06
C GLU A 34 -27.46 9.47 -4.71
N LEU A 35 -26.29 9.80 -4.18
CA LEU A 35 -26.05 10.39 -2.86
C LEU A 35 -24.99 11.50 -3.01
N PRO A 36 -25.39 12.78 -3.14
CA PRO A 36 -24.46 13.88 -3.39
C PRO A 36 -23.35 13.93 -2.34
N LEU A 37 -22.11 14.03 -2.82
CA LEU A 37 -20.88 14.03 -2.02
C LEU A 37 -20.17 15.38 -2.04
N VAL A 38 -19.54 15.72 -0.92
CA VAL A 38 -18.64 16.87 -0.75
C VAL A 38 -17.27 16.34 -0.29
N GLN A 39 -16.19 16.77 -0.94
CA GLN A 39 -14.85 16.39 -0.54
C GLN A 39 -14.52 16.99 0.84
N LEU A 40 -13.95 16.17 1.71
CA LEU A 40 -13.53 16.57 3.05
C LEU A 40 -12.01 16.64 3.11
N GLU A 41 -11.52 17.54 3.97
CA GLU A 41 -10.09 17.61 4.27
C GLU A 41 -9.59 16.31 4.94
N PRO A 42 -8.32 15.95 4.71
CA PRO A 42 -7.66 14.89 5.46
C PRO A 42 -7.76 15.12 6.97
N SER A 43 -8.01 14.05 7.72
CA SER A 43 -8.04 14.07 9.19
C SER A 43 -6.64 14.10 9.81
N ALA A 44 -5.63 13.65 9.07
CA ALA A 44 -4.23 13.62 9.49
C ALA A 44 -3.27 13.70 8.28
N PRO A 45 -2.03 14.17 8.48
CA PRO A 45 -0.98 14.08 7.46
C PRO A 45 -0.74 12.63 7.02
N GLY A 46 -0.59 12.42 5.72
CA GLY A 46 -0.36 11.08 5.13
C GLY A 46 -1.59 10.16 5.13
N GLU A 47 -2.80 10.69 5.36
CA GLU A 47 -4.02 9.90 5.21
C GLU A 47 -4.15 9.41 3.75
N THR A 48 -4.17 8.09 3.57
CA THR A 48 -4.18 7.46 2.24
C THR A 48 -5.56 7.44 1.59
N ALA A 49 -6.62 7.66 2.37
CA ALA A 49 -7.99 7.64 1.88
C ALA A 49 -8.46 9.08 1.63
N GLU A 50 -8.87 9.39 0.41
CA GLU A 50 -9.64 10.62 0.18
C GLU A 50 -11.01 10.47 0.83
N ARG A 51 -11.45 11.50 1.54
CA ARG A 51 -12.69 11.50 2.32
C ARG A 51 -13.78 12.29 1.59
N TRP A 52 -14.97 11.69 1.55
CA TRP A 52 -16.15 12.27 0.91
C TRP A 52 -17.35 12.17 1.84
N GLY A 53 -17.86 13.31 2.30
CA GLY A 53 -19.06 13.39 3.14
C GLY A 53 -20.32 13.45 2.29
N TYR A 54 -21.40 12.82 2.76
CA TYR A 54 -22.72 13.02 2.16
C TYR A 54 -23.20 14.45 2.42
N ALA A 55 -23.77 15.10 1.41
CA ALA A 55 -24.22 16.49 1.50
C ALA A 55 -25.37 16.70 2.51
N ASP A 56 -26.08 15.63 2.86
CA ASP A 56 -27.12 15.63 3.90
C ASP A 56 -26.57 15.50 5.33
N GLY A 57 -25.25 15.34 5.49
CA GLY A 57 -24.57 15.22 6.78
C GLY A 57 -24.73 13.87 7.47
N THR A 58 -25.25 12.84 6.79
CA THR A 58 -25.53 11.53 7.40
C THR A 58 -24.29 10.65 7.60
N GLY A 59 -23.16 11.01 7.01
CA GLY A 59 -21.91 10.27 7.14
C GLY A 59 -20.91 10.55 6.02
N GLU A 60 -19.97 9.62 5.84
CA GLU A 60 -18.91 9.72 4.84
C GLU A 60 -18.49 8.35 4.28
N VAL A 61 -17.89 8.38 3.09
CA VAL A 61 -17.17 7.28 2.45
C VAL A 61 -15.73 7.69 2.18
N GLY A 62 -14.84 6.71 2.12
CA GLY A 62 -13.45 6.91 1.70
C GLY A 62 -13.14 6.15 0.43
N VAL A 63 -12.23 6.69 -0.38
CA VAL A 63 -11.64 5.98 -1.53
C VAL A 63 -10.12 5.91 -1.38
N ILE A 64 -9.54 4.74 -1.62
CA ILE A 64 -8.10 4.49 -1.59
C ILE A 64 -7.65 4.17 -3.01
N SER A 65 -7.05 5.18 -3.65
CA SER A 65 -6.57 5.16 -5.04
C SER A 65 -5.23 4.41 -5.20
N SER A 66 -5.20 3.14 -4.78
CA SER A 66 -4.00 2.31 -4.69
C SER A 66 -3.26 2.10 -6.03
N VAL A 67 -3.95 2.32 -7.15
CA VAL A 67 -3.49 2.19 -8.53
C VAL A 67 -3.36 3.55 -9.20
N THR A 68 -4.42 4.36 -9.19
CA THR A 68 -4.48 5.59 -9.99
C THR A 68 -3.76 6.77 -9.35
N GLN A 69 -3.52 6.73 -8.03
CA GLN A 69 -2.78 7.75 -7.29
C GLN A 69 -1.90 7.09 -6.21
N ALA A 70 -0.69 6.69 -6.60
CA ALA A 70 0.25 6.06 -5.70
C ALA A 70 0.65 6.97 -4.52
N PHE A 71 0.72 6.39 -3.32
CA PHE A 71 1.05 7.07 -2.06
C PHE A 71 2.33 6.49 -1.41
N CYS A 72 3.36 6.16 -2.20
CA CYS A 72 4.58 5.58 -1.63
C CYS A 72 5.42 6.61 -0.88
N GLY A 73 5.41 7.88 -1.30
CA GLY A 73 6.13 9.00 -0.67
C GLY A 73 5.88 9.15 0.83
N ASP A 74 4.63 9.04 1.26
CA ASP A 74 4.25 9.13 2.69
C ASP A 74 4.17 7.76 3.38
N CYS A 75 4.48 6.67 2.68
CA CYS A 75 4.34 5.33 3.23
C CYS A 75 5.40 5.09 4.33
N ASN A 76 4.92 4.88 5.55
CA ASN A 76 5.72 4.67 6.76
C ASN A 76 5.59 3.23 7.33
N ARG A 77 5.18 2.27 6.49
CA ARG A 77 4.89 0.89 6.91
C ARG A 77 6.10 -0.04 6.73
N ALA A 78 6.41 -0.79 7.78
CA ALA A 78 7.18 -2.02 7.73
C ALA A 78 6.26 -3.22 8.03
N ARG A 79 6.58 -4.40 7.51
CA ARG A 79 5.82 -5.64 7.74
C ARG A 79 6.75 -6.74 8.22
N LEU A 80 6.32 -7.54 9.19
CA LEU A 80 7.04 -8.72 9.65
C LEU A 80 6.27 -9.97 9.18
N SER A 81 6.93 -10.82 8.39
CA SER A 81 6.32 -12.09 7.97
C SER A 81 6.30 -13.11 9.12
N THR A 82 5.50 -14.16 8.97
CA THR A 82 5.44 -15.29 9.92
C THR A 82 6.78 -16.02 10.08
N GLU A 83 7.65 -16.00 9.05
CA GLU A 83 9.02 -16.53 9.14
C GLU A 83 10.00 -15.63 9.93
N GLY A 84 9.59 -14.43 10.36
CA GLY A 84 10.46 -13.49 11.07
C GLY A 84 11.34 -12.61 10.16
N LYS A 85 10.88 -12.34 8.92
CA LYS A 85 11.55 -11.42 8.00
C LYS A 85 10.83 -10.09 7.91
N VAL A 86 11.57 -8.99 7.93
CA VAL A 86 11.03 -7.64 7.73
C VAL A 86 11.01 -7.29 6.25
N TYR A 87 9.86 -6.81 5.78
CA TYR A 87 9.63 -6.29 4.45
C TYR A 87 9.27 -4.80 4.53
N LEU A 88 9.88 -4.01 3.65
CA LEU A 88 9.74 -2.55 3.62
C LEU A 88 8.70 -2.07 2.59
N CYS A 89 8.10 -3.02 1.87
CA CYS A 89 7.05 -2.81 0.89
C CYS A 89 6.15 -4.03 0.80
N LEU A 90 4.89 -3.80 0.43
CA LEU A 90 3.96 -4.88 0.07
C LEU A 90 4.42 -5.70 -1.14
N PHE A 91 5.30 -5.13 -1.97
CA PHE A 91 5.73 -5.68 -3.26
C PHE A 91 7.23 -5.96 -3.30
N ALA A 92 7.86 -6.08 -2.12
CA ALA A 92 9.29 -6.31 -2.02
C ALA A 92 9.68 -7.69 -2.60
N ASN A 93 10.86 -7.75 -3.22
CA ASN A 93 11.40 -9.01 -3.75
C ASN A 93 12.09 -9.86 -2.67
N GLN A 94 12.47 -9.25 -1.55
CA GLN A 94 13.21 -9.89 -0.47
C GLN A 94 12.86 -9.26 0.88
N GLY A 95 13.02 -10.03 1.95
CA GLY A 95 12.88 -9.57 3.33
C GLY A 95 14.19 -9.73 4.11
N HIS A 96 14.35 -8.94 5.15
CA HIS A 96 15.51 -8.95 6.04
C HIS A 96 15.25 -9.89 7.22
N ASP A 97 16.09 -10.90 7.41
CA ASP A 97 15.94 -11.85 8.52
C ASP A 97 16.29 -11.20 9.86
N LEU A 98 15.29 -10.95 10.71
CA LEU A 98 15.48 -10.51 12.09
C LEU A 98 15.40 -11.65 13.10
N LYS A 99 14.94 -12.83 12.68
CA LYS A 99 14.70 -13.98 13.56
C LYS A 99 15.99 -14.43 14.23
N HIS A 100 17.13 -14.36 13.54
CA HIS A 100 18.42 -14.69 14.14
C HIS A 100 18.79 -13.74 15.29
N LEU A 101 18.57 -12.43 15.12
CA LEU A 101 18.83 -11.43 16.16
C LEU A 101 17.91 -11.63 17.36
N VAL A 102 16.61 -11.80 17.11
CA VAL A 102 15.59 -11.98 18.17
C VAL A 102 15.78 -13.29 18.95
N ARG A 103 16.22 -14.36 18.28
CA ARG A 103 16.49 -15.66 18.94
C ARG A 103 17.90 -15.79 19.52
N GLY A 104 18.78 -14.84 19.22
CA GLY A 104 20.15 -14.80 19.70
C GLY A 104 20.22 -14.15 21.08
N THR A 105 21.36 -13.52 21.34
CA THR A 105 21.63 -12.76 22.58
C THR A 105 21.67 -11.25 22.33
N ALA A 106 21.04 -10.79 21.24
CA ALA A 106 21.07 -9.37 20.87
C ALA A 106 20.33 -8.54 21.93
N SER A 107 20.87 -7.38 22.30
CA SER A 107 20.16 -6.43 23.15
C SER A 107 19.07 -5.67 22.37
N ASP A 108 18.17 -4.99 23.08
CA ASP A 108 17.15 -4.15 22.46
C ASP A 108 17.77 -3.02 21.64
N GLU A 109 18.90 -2.47 22.09
CA GLU A 109 19.65 -1.43 21.36
C GLU A 109 20.26 -1.96 20.06
N GLU A 110 20.79 -3.19 20.06
CA GLU A 110 21.32 -3.84 18.87
C GLU A 110 20.21 -4.13 17.87
N LEU A 111 19.06 -4.62 18.34
CA LEU A 111 17.89 -4.87 17.51
C LEU A 111 17.33 -3.57 16.91
N ALA A 112 17.20 -2.51 17.72
CA ALA A 112 16.76 -1.21 17.26
C ALA A 112 17.71 -0.62 16.21
N SER A 113 19.02 -0.76 16.41
CA SER A 113 20.04 -0.32 15.46
C SER A 113 19.96 -1.08 14.13
N ALA A 114 19.73 -2.39 14.17
CA ALA A 114 19.54 -3.20 12.98
C ALA A 114 18.28 -2.78 12.20
N ILE A 115 17.16 -2.56 12.88
CA ILE A 115 15.91 -2.08 12.26
C ILE A 115 16.11 -0.69 11.66
N ALA A 116 16.77 0.22 12.38
CA ALA A 116 17.04 1.57 11.89
C ALA A 116 17.92 1.55 10.63
N ALA A 117 18.97 0.73 10.59
CA ALA A 117 19.83 0.57 9.43
C ALA A 117 19.06 0.02 8.21
N ILE A 118 18.20 -0.99 8.43
CA ILE A 118 17.31 -1.53 7.39
C ILE A 118 16.38 -0.43 6.85
N TRP A 119 15.75 0.34 7.74
CA TRP A 119 14.80 1.39 7.37
C TRP A 119 15.45 2.57 6.64
N GLN A 120 16.65 3.00 7.06
CA GLN A 120 17.38 4.09 6.41
C GLN A 120 17.77 3.78 4.97
N GLY A 121 17.98 2.50 4.64
CA GLY A 121 18.24 2.04 3.27
C GLY A 121 16.98 1.90 2.40
N ARG A 122 15.79 2.13 2.95
CA ARG A 122 14.52 1.95 2.24
C ARG A 122 14.44 2.87 1.03
N SER A 123 14.20 2.27 -0.13
CA SER A 123 13.94 2.97 -1.38
C SER A 123 12.72 2.41 -2.12
N ASP A 124 11.95 1.54 -1.45
CA ASP A 124 10.78 0.90 -2.02
C ASP A 124 9.66 1.89 -2.32
N ARG A 125 9.28 1.95 -3.60
CA ARG A 125 8.18 2.78 -4.12
C ARG A 125 7.50 2.11 -5.30
N TYR A 126 7.10 0.85 -5.12
CA TYR A 126 6.63 -0.01 -6.21
C TYR A 126 5.45 0.60 -6.98
N SER A 127 4.41 1.08 -6.30
CA SER A 127 3.23 1.63 -6.98
C SER A 127 3.57 2.88 -7.79
N GLU A 128 4.47 3.74 -7.30
CA GLU A 128 4.97 4.91 -8.05
C GLU A 128 5.78 4.49 -9.29
N LEU A 129 6.71 3.55 -9.12
CA LEU A 129 7.50 3.01 -10.23
C LEU A 129 6.60 2.36 -11.28
N ARG A 130 5.56 1.62 -10.87
CA ARG A 130 4.59 1.02 -11.78
C ARG A 130 3.77 2.07 -12.53
N ALA A 131 3.30 3.12 -11.84
CA ALA A 131 2.52 4.20 -12.45
C ALA A 131 3.30 4.95 -13.55
N SER A 132 4.64 4.99 -13.46
CA SER A 132 5.49 5.57 -14.50
C SER A 132 5.69 4.68 -15.75
N LEU A 133 5.20 3.45 -15.72
CA LEU A 133 5.31 2.50 -16.83
C LEU A 133 4.00 2.43 -17.62
N PRO A 134 4.04 2.07 -18.91
CA PRO A 134 2.83 1.76 -19.68
C PRO A 134 1.97 0.69 -18.97
N PRO A 135 0.63 0.73 -19.15
CA PRO A 135 -0.29 -0.25 -18.54
C PRO A 135 0.16 -1.70 -18.75
N ASP A 136 0.58 -2.04 -19.97
CA ASP A 136 0.97 -3.41 -20.35
C ASP A 136 2.46 -3.72 -20.13
N ALA A 137 3.24 -2.78 -19.59
CA ALA A 137 4.67 -3.00 -19.39
C ALA A 137 4.93 -3.97 -18.23
N SER A 138 5.52 -5.13 -18.51
CA SER A 138 5.97 -6.04 -17.45
C SER A 138 7.10 -5.39 -16.64
N THR A 139 6.96 -5.34 -15.31
CA THR A 139 7.96 -4.74 -14.39
C THR A 139 9.23 -5.57 -14.17
N GLY A 140 9.60 -6.47 -15.09
CA GLY A 140 10.75 -7.36 -14.95
C GLY A 140 10.52 -8.47 -13.91
N GLY A 141 10.83 -9.70 -14.31
CA GLY A 141 10.51 -10.96 -13.61
C GLY A 141 11.34 -11.27 -12.37
N GLY A 142 11.27 -10.42 -11.35
CA GLY A 142 11.66 -10.80 -9.99
C GLY A 142 10.52 -11.55 -9.29
N ARG A 143 10.83 -12.63 -8.58
CA ARG A 143 9.84 -13.35 -7.76
C ARG A 143 9.48 -12.47 -6.56
N ARG A 144 8.34 -11.79 -6.62
CA ARG A 144 7.85 -10.93 -5.55
C ARG A 144 7.26 -11.76 -4.42
N VAL A 145 7.30 -11.19 -3.22
CA VAL A 145 6.53 -11.73 -2.10
C VAL A 145 5.04 -11.53 -2.36
N GLU A 146 4.23 -12.54 -2.08
CA GLU A 146 2.78 -12.43 -2.18
C GLU A 146 2.23 -11.64 -1.00
N MET A 147 1.24 -10.76 -1.25
CA MET A 147 0.64 -9.95 -0.18
C MET A 147 0.05 -10.83 0.93
N SER A 148 -0.58 -11.95 0.57
CA SER A 148 -1.12 -12.94 1.51
C SER A 148 -0.07 -13.52 2.46
N TYR A 149 1.20 -13.58 2.04
CA TYR A 149 2.29 -14.09 2.86
C TYR A 149 2.77 -13.07 3.91
N ILE A 150 2.64 -11.76 3.64
CA ILE A 150 3.07 -10.68 4.55
C ILE A 150 1.89 -9.93 5.20
N GLY A 151 0.72 -10.57 5.27
CA GLY A 151 -0.47 -10.05 5.96
C GLY A 151 -1.14 -8.87 5.23
N GLY A 152 -1.17 -8.91 3.90
CA GLY A 152 -1.94 -8.00 3.06
C GLY A 152 -3.36 -8.51 2.82
#